data_AF-A0A958QUN8-F1
#
_entry.id   AF-A0A958QUN8-F1
#
_cell.length_a   1.000
_cell.length_b   1.000
_cell.length_c   1.000
_cell.angle_alpha   90.00
_cell.angle_beta   90.00
_cell.angle_gamma   90.00
#
_symmetry.space_group_name_H-M   'P 1'
#
loop_
_entity.id
_entity.type
_entity.pdbx_description
1 polymer ?
#
loop_
_entity_poly.entity_id
_entity_poly.type
_entity_poly.pdbx_seq_one_letter_code
_entity_poly.pdbx_strand_id
1 'polypeptide(L)'
;MYEKTAKDYFPSIALFAEFSPEQLTQLEKFSQLRQFKPKERILIQGQKNINLYILIIGQVGVHVDGGVVATLEQMGDIIGEMSVVTGESVSATIVAETPVKIIEVDIDSLNKFLGANKEEFNETLYRAFAVTLSDKLRTTNQKAKYFEDFSDKHLSEIYQGQELTLKRLKDVMSTHMIDLKENLKVLQSKYDKHRADEALKEIKQIERALEPLVTRFDESREQKNKKVLLAESNKKQQAIAKMALGGTGIEIDLATQITEAREKMLSQNYDIVFVNSEMIPLIGEFSNKTNASFTLMTSEPISEYIPKLQLLETLPNIVSRDPEDRYFTSKNIVTTVTKLAQGDIFGLEKYLAWGVEVQTLTIANSETRSELNSTMYNYFKSLGVRSSRLDSVSMVVEELLMNAIYDAPTDANGKSIYNHLDRKIPVVLKENQYGKFSYATDGMFIGVSVADPFGALHGELVIDYLESCYEGQAGSLNNQKGGAGRGLHMIVEASDLVVFNIEPGKKTEVISLFHIDSKLSEKNSDNFHYFCASQK
;
A
#
# COMPACT_ATOMS: atom_id res chain seq x y z
N MET A 1 -17.81 -4.92 -35.80
CA MET A 1 -17.41 -5.55 -34.52
C MET A 1 -17.97 -6.95 -34.52
N TYR A 2 -17.14 -7.99 -34.44
CA TYR A 2 -17.63 -9.34 -34.16
C TYR A 2 -18.11 -9.37 -32.71
N GLU A 3 -19.36 -9.76 -32.48
CA GLU A 3 -19.92 -9.91 -31.13
C GLU A 3 -19.22 -11.11 -30.46
N LYS A 4 -18.54 -10.87 -29.33
CA LYS A 4 -17.82 -11.93 -28.62
C LYS A 4 -18.79 -13.01 -28.16
N THR A 5 -18.43 -14.26 -28.39
CA THR A 5 -19.17 -15.46 -27.97
C THR A 5 -18.61 -16.01 -26.64
N ALA A 6 -19.29 -16.98 -26.02
CA ALA A 6 -18.82 -17.61 -24.79
C ALA A 6 -17.42 -18.24 -24.96
N LYS A 7 -17.15 -18.84 -26.13
CA LYS A 7 -15.88 -19.49 -26.48
C LYS A 7 -14.68 -18.56 -26.35
N ASP A 8 -14.85 -17.28 -26.67
CA ASP A 8 -13.78 -16.28 -26.64
C ASP A 8 -13.20 -16.05 -25.23
N TYR A 9 -13.94 -16.45 -24.18
CA TYR A 9 -13.51 -16.31 -22.80
C TYR A 9 -12.93 -17.60 -22.21
N PHE A 10 -13.16 -18.77 -22.83
CA PHE A 10 -12.71 -20.05 -22.28
C PHE A 10 -11.20 -20.12 -22.00
N PRO A 11 -10.30 -19.62 -22.87
CA PRO A 11 -8.86 -19.67 -22.62
C PRO A 11 -8.41 -18.87 -21.38
N SER A 12 -9.20 -17.90 -20.94
CA SER A 12 -8.87 -17.00 -19.83
C SER A 12 -9.48 -17.45 -18.49
N ILE A 13 -10.23 -18.56 -18.48
CA ILE A 13 -10.90 -19.08 -17.30
C ILE A 13 -10.20 -20.38 -16.87
N ALA A 14 -9.60 -20.36 -15.68
CA ALA A 14 -8.81 -21.48 -15.15
C ALA A 14 -9.60 -22.80 -15.10
N LEU A 15 -10.92 -22.74 -14.85
CA LEU A 15 -11.81 -23.90 -14.87
C LEU A 15 -11.72 -24.71 -16.17
N PHE A 16 -11.50 -24.05 -17.30
CA PHE A 16 -11.51 -24.68 -18.62
C PHE A 16 -10.15 -25.18 -19.09
N ALA A 17 -9.08 -24.96 -18.32
CA ALA A 17 -7.72 -25.30 -18.72
C ALA A 17 -7.49 -26.81 -18.95
N GLU A 18 -8.26 -27.67 -18.27
CA GLU A 18 -8.12 -29.12 -18.36
C GLU A 18 -9.05 -29.80 -19.38
N PHE A 19 -9.92 -29.02 -20.04
CA PHE A 19 -10.86 -29.55 -21.02
C PHE A 19 -10.19 -29.73 -22.38
N SER A 20 -10.47 -30.84 -23.04
CA SER A 20 -10.01 -31.07 -24.42
C SER A 20 -10.68 -30.08 -25.39
N PRO A 21 -10.07 -29.79 -26.56
CA PRO A 21 -10.68 -28.94 -27.58
C PRO A 21 -12.09 -29.40 -28.02
N GLU A 22 -12.32 -30.71 -28.06
CA GLU A 22 -13.61 -31.32 -28.36
C GLU A 22 -14.63 -31.03 -27.25
N GLN A 23 -14.23 -31.18 -25.98
CA GLN A 23 -15.08 -30.89 -24.83
C GLN A 23 -15.41 -29.38 -24.73
N LEU A 24 -14.46 -28.50 -25.02
CA LEU A 24 -14.69 -27.05 -25.10
C LEU A 24 -15.69 -26.69 -26.22
N THR A 25 -15.59 -27.37 -27.36
CA THR A 25 -16.53 -27.19 -28.48
C THR A 25 -17.93 -27.72 -28.14
N GLN A 26 -18.02 -28.76 -27.31
CA GLN A 26 -19.30 -29.23 -26.77
C GLN A 26 -19.88 -28.24 -25.77
N LEU A 27 -19.07 -27.76 -24.81
CA LEU A 27 -19.45 -26.73 -23.84
C LEU A 27 -19.99 -25.47 -24.51
N GLU A 28 -19.31 -24.99 -25.55
CA GLU A 28 -19.73 -23.82 -26.32
C GLU A 28 -21.17 -23.93 -26.84
N LYS A 29 -21.58 -25.12 -27.31
CA LYS A 29 -22.94 -25.35 -27.86
C LYS A 29 -24.04 -25.20 -26.82
N PHE A 30 -23.72 -25.42 -25.55
CA PHE A 30 -24.66 -25.33 -24.43
C PHE A 30 -24.37 -24.14 -23.52
N SER A 31 -23.54 -23.20 -23.98
CA SER A 31 -23.16 -21.99 -23.26
C SER A 31 -23.81 -20.75 -23.89
N GLN A 32 -24.32 -19.85 -23.07
CA GLN A 32 -24.86 -18.56 -23.50
C GLN A 32 -24.29 -17.42 -22.66
N LEU A 33 -23.98 -16.29 -23.31
CA LEU A 33 -23.63 -15.07 -22.58
C LEU A 33 -24.90 -14.37 -22.11
N ARG A 34 -24.98 -14.12 -20.81
CA ARG A 34 -26.05 -13.37 -20.17
C ARG A 34 -25.52 -12.07 -19.59
N GLN A 35 -26.38 -11.06 -19.54
CA GLN A 35 -26.08 -9.78 -18.90
C GLN A 35 -27.20 -9.45 -17.92
N PHE A 36 -26.81 -8.92 -16.77
CA PHE A 36 -27.69 -8.54 -15.67
C PHE A 36 -27.42 -7.11 -15.28
N LYS A 37 -28.49 -6.38 -14.95
CA LYS A 37 -28.38 -5.02 -14.41
C LYS A 37 -28.17 -5.08 -12.89
N PRO A 38 -27.61 -4.02 -12.30
CA PRO A 38 -27.56 -3.89 -10.85
C PRO A 38 -28.93 -4.16 -10.20
N LYS A 39 -28.91 -4.87 -9.08
CA LYS A 39 -30.04 -5.34 -8.28
C LYS A 39 -30.88 -6.47 -8.90
N GLU A 40 -30.55 -6.96 -10.10
CA GLU A 40 -31.21 -8.14 -10.66
C GLU A 40 -30.74 -9.41 -9.95
N ARG A 41 -31.68 -10.34 -9.71
CA ARG A 41 -31.39 -11.64 -9.07
C ARG A 41 -31.01 -12.64 -10.15
N ILE A 42 -29.82 -13.22 -10.01
CA ILE A 42 -29.29 -14.25 -10.91
C ILE A 42 -29.79 -15.63 -10.45
N LEU A 43 -29.72 -15.90 -9.15
CA LEU A 43 -30.27 -17.11 -8.51
C LEU A 43 -31.04 -16.73 -7.25
N ILE A 44 -32.02 -17.56 -6.87
CA ILE A 44 -32.87 -17.32 -5.70
C ILE A 44 -32.79 -18.53 -4.76
N GLN A 45 -32.48 -18.28 -3.49
CA GLN A 45 -32.39 -19.31 -2.45
C GLN A 45 -33.67 -20.17 -2.39
N GLY A 46 -33.50 -21.48 -2.26
CA GLY A 46 -34.58 -22.45 -2.20
C GLY A 46 -35.15 -22.88 -3.56
N GLN A 47 -34.82 -22.19 -4.65
CA GLN A 47 -35.23 -22.60 -6.00
C GLN A 47 -34.33 -23.70 -6.56
N LYS A 48 -34.87 -24.46 -7.52
CA LYS A 48 -34.08 -25.47 -8.24
C LYS A 48 -33.20 -24.79 -9.28
N ASN A 49 -31.93 -25.15 -9.32
CA ASN A 49 -30.99 -24.73 -10.36
C ASN A 49 -30.33 -25.97 -10.99
N ILE A 50 -30.28 -25.99 -12.32
CA ILE A 50 -29.63 -27.04 -13.12
C ILE A 50 -28.57 -26.47 -14.06
N ASN A 51 -28.35 -25.15 -14.01
CA ASN A 51 -27.40 -24.44 -14.85
C ASN A 51 -26.18 -24.04 -14.02
N LEU A 52 -25.03 -24.01 -14.68
CA LEU A 52 -23.81 -23.47 -14.11
C LEU A 52 -23.61 -22.05 -14.61
N TYR A 53 -23.15 -21.15 -13.74
CA TYR A 53 -22.89 -19.77 -14.10
C TYR A 53 -21.44 -19.43 -13.83
N ILE A 54 -20.80 -18.74 -14.75
CA ILE A 54 -19.39 -18.33 -14.64
C ILE A 54 -19.30 -16.83 -14.85
N LEU A 55 -18.83 -16.13 -13.83
CA LEU A 55 -18.68 -14.69 -13.85
C LEU A 55 -17.58 -14.27 -14.83
N ILE A 56 -17.88 -13.32 -15.71
CA ILE A 56 -16.91 -12.77 -16.66
C ILE A 56 -16.51 -11.37 -16.23
N ILE A 57 -17.50 -10.51 -16.00
CA ILE A 57 -17.32 -9.11 -15.59
C ILE A 57 -18.44 -8.75 -14.62
N GLY A 58 -18.14 -7.91 -13.63
CA GLY A 58 -19.09 -7.38 -12.67
C GLY A 58 -18.96 -8.04 -11.30
N GLN A 59 -19.83 -7.66 -10.38
CA GLN A 59 -19.81 -8.08 -8.99
C GLN A 59 -21.18 -8.63 -8.62
N VAL A 60 -21.21 -9.76 -7.93
CA VAL A 60 -22.44 -10.38 -7.43
C VAL A 60 -22.37 -10.60 -5.91
N GLY A 61 -23.43 -10.22 -5.21
CA GLY A 61 -23.59 -10.44 -3.78
C GLY A 61 -24.28 -11.77 -3.48
N VAL A 62 -23.72 -12.53 -2.55
CA VAL A 62 -24.26 -13.80 -2.03
C VAL A 62 -25.04 -13.52 -0.75
N HIS A 63 -26.33 -13.80 -0.77
CA HIS A 63 -27.25 -13.48 0.32
C HIS A 63 -27.91 -14.75 0.87
N VAL A 64 -27.80 -14.97 2.18
CA VAL A 64 -28.48 -16.06 2.89
C VAL A 64 -29.44 -15.45 3.90
N ASP A 65 -30.71 -15.85 3.83
CA ASP A 65 -31.78 -15.37 4.72
C ASP A 65 -31.89 -13.83 4.80
N GLY A 66 -31.53 -13.15 3.69
CA GLY A 66 -31.55 -11.69 3.56
C GLY A 66 -30.29 -10.96 4.03
N GLY A 67 -29.31 -11.64 4.60
CA GLY A 67 -27.99 -11.08 4.97
C GLY A 67 -26.93 -11.36 3.90
N VAL A 68 -26.03 -10.40 3.66
CA VAL A 68 -24.87 -10.59 2.77
C VAL A 68 -23.83 -11.45 3.49
N VAL A 69 -23.43 -12.57 2.87
CA VAL A 69 -22.44 -13.51 3.44
C VAL A 69 -21.13 -13.54 2.65
N ALA A 70 -21.16 -13.17 1.37
CA ALA A 70 -19.98 -13.09 0.52
C ALA A 70 -20.27 -12.23 -0.72
N THR A 71 -19.21 -11.84 -1.41
CA THR A 71 -19.27 -11.17 -2.71
C THR A 71 -18.34 -11.92 -3.67
N LEU A 72 -18.78 -12.14 -4.90
CA LEU A 72 -17.99 -12.75 -5.97
C LEU A 72 -17.78 -11.72 -7.08
N GLU A 73 -16.54 -11.56 -7.53
CA GLU A 73 -16.15 -10.52 -8.50
C GLU A 73 -15.00 -10.94 -9.41
N GLN A 74 -14.42 -12.12 -9.19
CA GLN A 74 -13.31 -12.60 -10.00
C GLN A 74 -13.84 -13.24 -11.28
N MET A 75 -13.21 -12.90 -12.40
CA MET A 75 -13.47 -13.58 -13.66
C MET A 75 -13.15 -15.07 -13.51
N GLY A 76 -14.11 -15.92 -13.87
CA GLY A 76 -14.06 -17.35 -13.64
C GLY A 76 -14.72 -17.81 -12.34
N ASP A 77 -15.24 -16.89 -11.51
CA ASP A 77 -16.03 -17.26 -10.33
C ASP A 77 -17.25 -18.07 -10.75
N ILE A 78 -17.38 -19.24 -10.11
CA ILE A 78 -18.43 -20.20 -10.41
C ILE A 78 -19.57 -19.96 -9.43
N ILE A 79 -20.78 -19.96 -9.97
CA ILE A 79 -22.02 -19.72 -9.25
C ILE A 79 -22.99 -20.87 -9.56
N GLY A 80 -23.63 -21.42 -8.53
CA GLY A 80 -24.63 -22.48 -8.67
C GLY A 80 -24.04 -23.89 -8.84
N GLU A 81 -22.72 -24.03 -8.67
CA GLU A 81 -21.99 -25.29 -8.72
C GLU A 81 -22.49 -26.28 -7.66
N MET A 82 -22.80 -25.80 -6.46
CA MET A 82 -23.29 -26.66 -5.38
C MET A 82 -24.59 -27.35 -5.80
N SER A 83 -25.55 -26.61 -6.36
CA SER A 83 -26.83 -27.20 -6.82
C SER A 83 -26.65 -28.19 -7.97
N VAL A 84 -25.69 -27.94 -8.87
CA VAL A 84 -25.38 -28.85 -9.98
C VAL A 84 -24.71 -30.14 -9.48
N VAL A 85 -23.84 -30.03 -8.47
CA VAL A 85 -23.09 -31.17 -7.91
C VAL A 85 -23.95 -32.00 -6.96
N THR A 86 -24.70 -31.37 -6.05
CA THR A 86 -25.48 -32.05 -5.00
C THR A 86 -26.89 -32.41 -5.45
N GLY A 87 -27.42 -31.74 -6.49
CA GLY A 87 -28.81 -31.86 -6.92
C GLY A 87 -29.81 -31.16 -6.01
N GLU A 88 -29.34 -30.45 -4.98
CA GLU A 88 -30.17 -29.72 -4.02
C GLU A 88 -30.58 -28.34 -4.54
N SER A 89 -31.58 -27.73 -3.89
CA SER A 89 -31.97 -26.34 -4.17
C SER A 89 -30.81 -25.37 -3.92
N VAL A 90 -30.87 -24.20 -4.55
CA VAL A 90 -29.91 -23.11 -4.39
C VAL A 90 -29.80 -22.71 -2.91
N SER A 91 -28.58 -22.70 -2.38
CA SER A 91 -28.27 -22.42 -0.97
C SER A 91 -28.31 -20.93 -0.60
N ALA A 92 -28.11 -20.03 -1.57
CA ALA A 92 -28.07 -18.58 -1.35
C ALA A 92 -28.63 -17.80 -2.56
N THR A 93 -29.24 -16.65 -2.29
CA THR A 93 -29.68 -15.73 -3.34
C THR A 93 -28.47 -14.97 -3.90
N ILE A 94 -28.35 -14.92 -5.22
CA ILE A 94 -27.25 -14.24 -5.90
C ILE A 94 -27.81 -13.00 -6.60
N VAL A 95 -27.27 -11.82 -6.28
CA VAL A 95 -27.74 -10.52 -6.78
C VAL A 95 -26.60 -9.84 -7.52
N ALA A 96 -26.86 -9.27 -8.69
CA ALA A 96 -25.88 -8.43 -9.36
C ALA A 96 -25.75 -7.09 -8.62
N GLU A 97 -24.57 -6.74 -8.12
CA GLU A 97 -24.32 -5.45 -7.45
C GLU A 97 -23.93 -4.37 -8.47
N THR A 98 -23.27 -4.78 -9.55
CA THR A 98 -22.89 -3.94 -10.69
C THR A 98 -23.48 -4.53 -11.99
N PRO A 99 -23.34 -3.88 -13.16
CA PRO A 99 -23.66 -4.53 -14.43
C PRO A 99 -22.79 -5.78 -14.60
N VAL A 100 -23.44 -6.94 -14.68
CA VAL A 100 -22.78 -8.24 -14.64
C VAL A 100 -22.92 -8.94 -15.99
N LYS A 101 -21.83 -9.54 -16.46
CA LYS A 101 -21.81 -10.45 -17.61
C LYS A 101 -21.35 -11.82 -17.14
N ILE A 102 -22.11 -12.86 -17.47
CA ILE A 102 -21.82 -14.24 -17.11
C ILE A 102 -21.96 -15.18 -18.30
N ILE A 103 -21.27 -16.30 -18.26
CA ILE A 103 -21.57 -17.46 -19.11
C ILE A 103 -22.51 -18.37 -18.33
N GLU A 104 -23.68 -18.63 -18.88
CA GLU A 104 -24.64 -19.63 -18.42
C GLU A 104 -24.42 -20.93 -19.22
N VAL A 105 -24.25 -22.05 -18.53
CA VAL A 105 -24.08 -23.38 -19.12
C VAL A 105 -25.24 -24.27 -18.69
N ASP A 106 -25.99 -24.79 -19.66
CA ASP A 106 -27.06 -25.77 -19.41
C ASP A 106 -26.47 -27.18 -19.28
N ILE A 107 -26.20 -27.58 -18.04
CA ILE A 107 -25.56 -28.85 -17.71
C ILE A 107 -26.50 -30.04 -17.95
N ASP A 108 -27.82 -29.85 -17.79
CA ASP A 108 -28.80 -30.92 -18.01
C ASP A 108 -28.91 -31.28 -19.50
N SER A 109 -29.01 -30.28 -20.36
CA SER A 109 -29.01 -30.46 -21.81
C SER A 109 -27.68 -31.03 -22.33
N LEU A 110 -26.56 -30.54 -21.78
CA LEU A 110 -25.23 -31.06 -22.11
C LEU A 110 -25.09 -32.54 -21.72
N ASN A 111 -25.51 -32.92 -20.51
CA ASN A 111 -25.47 -34.32 -20.06
C ASN A 111 -26.34 -35.25 -20.91
N LYS A 112 -27.53 -34.80 -21.33
CA LYS A 112 -28.40 -35.55 -22.26
C LYS A 112 -27.75 -35.73 -23.63
N PHE A 113 -27.07 -34.69 -24.13
CA PHE A 113 -26.36 -34.74 -25.41
C PHE A 113 -25.14 -35.68 -25.39
N LEU A 114 -24.39 -35.69 -24.28
CA LEU A 114 -23.18 -36.51 -24.14
C LEU A 114 -23.47 -38.01 -24.04
N GLY A 115 -24.66 -38.41 -23.58
CA GLY A 115 -25.10 -39.80 -23.55
C GLY A 115 -24.13 -40.71 -22.78
N ALA A 116 -23.44 -41.61 -23.48
CA ALA A 116 -22.44 -42.52 -22.91
C ALA A 116 -21.14 -41.81 -22.47
N ASN A 117 -20.81 -40.65 -23.05
CA ASN A 117 -19.58 -39.90 -22.75
C ASN A 117 -19.74 -38.92 -21.57
N LYS A 118 -20.91 -38.92 -20.91
CA LYS A 118 -21.20 -38.02 -19.79
C LYS A 118 -20.27 -38.24 -18.59
N GLU A 119 -19.84 -39.49 -18.36
CA GLU A 119 -19.02 -39.84 -17.19
C GLU A 119 -17.63 -39.21 -17.28
N GLU A 120 -16.97 -39.33 -18.42
CA GLU A 120 -15.65 -38.73 -18.70
C GLU A 120 -15.68 -37.19 -18.63
N PHE A 121 -16.74 -36.58 -19.18
CA PHE A 121 -16.92 -35.13 -19.11
C PHE A 121 -17.17 -34.66 -17.67
N ASN A 122 -18.05 -35.32 -16.93
CA ASN A 122 -18.35 -34.96 -15.54
C ASN A 122 -17.13 -35.17 -14.64
N GLU A 123 -16.31 -36.18 -14.87
CA GLU A 123 -15.05 -36.36 -14.14
C GLU A 123 -14.11 -35.16 -14.35
N THR A 124 -13.99 -34.68 -15.60
CA THR A 124 -13.19 -33.49 -15.94
C THR A 124 -13.77 -32.24 -15.28
N LEU A 125 -15.09 -32.06 -15.32
CA LEU A 125 -15.80 -30.93 -14.70
C LEU A 125 -15.64 -30.92 -13.17
N TYR A 126 -15.83 -32.06 -12.51
CA TYR A 126 -15.70 -32.18 -11.05
C TYR A 126 -14.25 -32.01 -10.60
N ARG A 127 -13.27 -32.51 -11.36
CA ARG A 127 -11.85 -32.27 -11.09
C ARG A 127 -11.52 -30.79 -11.19
N ALA A 128 -12.00 -30.11 -12.24
CA ALA A 128 -11.79 -28.68 -12.42
C ALA A 128 -12.47 -27.84 -11.31
N PHE A 129 -13.66 -28.25 -10.83
CA PHE A 129 -14.29 -27.67 -9.63
C PHE A 129 -13.44 -27.89 -8.39
N ALA A 130 -13.00 -29.12 -8.13
CA ALA A 130 -12.21 -29.45 -6.95
C ALA A 130 -10.91 -28.64 -6.91
N VAL A 131 -10.22 -28.47 -8.04
CA VAL A 131 -9.02 -27.63 -8.14
C VAL A 131 -9.36 -26.15 -7.91
N THR A 132 -10.39 -25.62 -8.57
CA THR A 132 -10.77 -24.20 -8.46
C THR A 132 -11.24 -23.83 -7.05
N LEU A 133 -12.07 -24.67 -6.42
CA LEU A 133 -12.54 -24.50 -5.04
C LEU A 133 -11.40 -24.70 -4.03
N SER A 134 -10.52 -25.66 -4.24
CA SER A 134 -9.36 -25.88 -3.37
C SER A 134 -8.37 -24.73 -3.43
N ASP A 135 -8.13 -24.19 -4.63
CA ASP A 135 -7.29 -22.99 -4.80
C ASP A 135 -7.91 -21.79 -4.11
N LYS A 136 -9.23 -21.57 -4.23
CA LYS A 136 -9.97 -20.52 -3.51
C LYS A 136 -9.91 -20.69 -2.00
N LEU A 137 -10.14 -21.90 -1.49
CA LEU A 137 -10.01 -22.20 -0.07
C LEU A 137 -8.59 -21.97 0.42
N ARG A 138 -7.58 -22.33 -0.39
CA ARG A 138 -6.16 -22.10 -0.07
C ARG A 138 -5.84 -20.60 -0.06
N THR A 139 -6.32 -19.80 -1.00
CA THR A 139 -6.09 -18.34 -0.97
C THR A 139 -6.85 -17.65 0.16
N THR A 140 -8.10 -18.03 0.44
CA THR A 140 -8.86 -17.49 1.57
C THR A 140 -8.24 -17.87 2.90
N ASN A 141 -7.83 -19.14 3.07
CA ASN A 141 -7.14 -19.60 4.27
C ASN A 141 -5.71 -19.07 4.38
N GLN A 142 -4.99 -18.87 3.27
CA GLN A 142 -3.68 -18.22 3.30
C GLN A 142 -3.82 -16.77 3.71
N LYS A 143 -4.77 -16.00 3.15
CA LYS A 143 -5.06 -14.64 3.61
C LYS A 143 -5.34 -14.65 5.12
N ALA A 144 -6.27 -15.49 5.60
CA ALA A 144 -6.58 -15.61 7.02
C ALA A 144 -5.38 -16.04 7.88
N LYS A 145 -4.57 -16.99 7.42
CA LYS A 145 -3.38 -17.48 8.12
C LYS A 145 -2.24 -16.47 8.10
N TYR A 146 -2.08 -15.68 7.04
CA TYR A 146 -1.17 -14.54 7.01
C TYR A 146 -1.63 -13.46 8.00
N PHE A 147 -2.94 -13.22 8.14
CA PHE A 147 -3.49 -12.34 9.18
C PHE A 147 -3.31 -12.88 10.62
N GLU A 148 -3.39 -14.20 10.81
CA GLU A 148 -3.14 -14.84 12.11
C GLU A 148 -1.64 -14.92 12.47
N ASP A 149 -0.78 -15.27 11.50
CA ASP A 149 0.68 -15.38 11.69
C ASP A 149 1.33 -13.99 11.90
N PHE A 150 0.76 -12.91 11.34
CA PHE A 150 1.16 -11.51 11.60
C PHE A 150 0.45 -10.86 12.79
N SER A 151 -0.11 -11.64 13.74
CA SER A 151 -0.86 -11.07 14.87
C SER A 151 -0.15 -9.90 15.57
N ASP A 152 -0.94 -8.89 15.94
CA ASP A 152 -0.54 -7.61 16.54
C ASP A 152 0.41 -7.72 17.77
N LYS A 153 0.51 -8.90 18.40
CA LYS A 153 1.43 -9.20 19.50
C LYS A 153 2.89 -9.32 19.02
N HIS A 154 3.11 -9.88 17.82
CA HIS A 154 4.44 -10.02 17.23
C HIS A 154 5.05 -8.67 16.83
N LEU A 155 4.26 -7.71 16.35
CA LEU A 155 4.77 -6.36 16.06
C LEU A 155 5.34 -5.69 17.33
N SER A 156 4.58 -5.72 18.43
CA SER A 156 5.04 -5.20 19.72
C SER A 156 6.28 -5.95 20.23
N GLU A 157 6.29 -7.28 20.13
CA GLU A 157 7.46 -8.10 20.52
C GLU A 157 8.69 -7.84 19.62
N ILE A 158 8.50 -7.60 18.32
CA ILE A 158 9.57 -7.23 17.37
C ILE A 158 10.13 -5.85 17.73
N TYR A 159 9.28 -4.85 17.96
CA TYR A 159 9.73 -3.52 18.36
C TYR A 159 10.45 -3.54 19.72
N GLN A 160 9.94 -4.29 20.70
CA GLN A 160 10.60 -4.48 21.99
C GLN A 160 11.94 -5.24 21.86
N GLY A 161 11.98 -6.29 21.05
CA GLY A 161 13.19 -7.06 20.75
C GLY A 161 14.24 -6.22 20.02
N GLN A 162 13.81 -5.38 19.08
CA GLN A 162 14.65 -4.42 18.39
C GLN A 162 15.22 -3.40 19.37
N GLU A 163 14.39 -2.82 20.25
CA GLU A 163 14.86 -1.86 21.27
C GLU A 163 15.91 -2.50 22.18
N LEU A 164 15.68 -3.73 22.64
CA LEU A 164 16.63 -4.45 23.48
C LEU A 164 17.95 -4.74 22.75
N THR A 165 17.88 -5.10 21.46
CA THR A 165 19.06 -5.37 20.63
C THR A 165 19.88 -4.11 20.41
N LEU A 166 19.23 -3.00 20.06
CA LEU A 166 19.86 -1.70 19.87
C LEU A 166 20.48 -1.19 21.19
N LYS A 167 19.79 -1.37 22.32
CA LYS A 167 20.34 -1.05 23.65
C LYS A 167 21.63 -1.81 23.92
N ARG A 168 21.64 -3.14 23.69
CA ARG A 168 22.84 -3.98 23.88
C ARG A 168 23.98 -3.54 22.96
N LEU A 169 23.70 -3.21 21.70
CA LEU A 169 24.70 -2.69 20.77
C LEU A 169 25.29 -1.37 21.25
N LYS A 170 24.45 -0.46 21.76
CA LYS A 170 24.91 0.78 22.37
C LYS A 170 25.79 0.51 23.60
N ASP A 171 25.37 -0.38 24.50
CA ASP A 171 26.16 -0.74 25.68
C ASP A 171 27.55 -1.28 25.30
N VAL A 172 27.63 -2.08 24.24
CA VAL A 172 28.92 -2.56 23.68
C VAL A 172 29.78 -1.40 23.17
N MET A 173 29.19 -0.44 22.45
CA MET A 173 29.92 0.73 21.92
C MET A 173 30.36 1.71 23.01
N SER A 174 29.48 2.04 23.95
CA SER A 174 29.73 3.08 24.95
C SER A 174 30.49 2.58 26.17
N THR A 175 30.60 1.25 26.35
CA THR A 175 31.25 0.67 27.53
C THR A 175 32.44 -0.19 27.11
N HIS A 176 32.19 -1.29 26.38
CA HIS A 176 33.22 -2.28 26.09
C HIS A 176 34.26 -1.82 25.07
N MET A 177 33.86 -1.06 24.03
CA MET A 177 34.79 -0.52 23.05
C MET A 177 35.70 0.57 23.63
N ILE A 178 35.22 1.34 24.61
CA ILE A 178 36.03 2.34 25.31
C ILE A 178 37.13 1.66 26.11
N ASP A 179 36.77 0.68 26.95
CA ASP A 179 37.72 -0.09 27.75
C ASP A 179 38.77 -0.80 26.88
N LEU A 180 38.33 -1.39 25.75
CA LEU A 180 39.23 -2.07 24.82
C LEU A 180 40.24 -1.09 24.20
N LYS A 181 39.80 0.11 23.80
CA LYS A 181 40.69 1.17 23.30
C LYS A 181 41.68 1.64 24.35
N GLU A 182 41.25 1.82 25.60
CA GLU A 182 42.15 2.23 26.67
C GLU A 182 43.23 1.18 26.93
N ASN A 183 42.84 -0.09 27.01
CA ASN A 183 43.79 -1.20 27.17
C ASN A 183 44.76 -1.32 25.98
N LEU A 184 44.29 -1.12 24.75
CA LEU A 184 45.14 -1.12 23.56
C LEU A 184 46.12 0.06 23.53
N LYS A 185 45.72 1.25 23.99
CA LYS A 185 46.63 2.39 24.15
C LYS A 185 47.72 2.12 25.19
N VAL A 186 47.38 1.44 26.29
CA VAL A 186 48.37 1.01 27.29
C VAL A 186 49.36 0.01 26.68
N LEU A 187 48.89 -0.98 25.92
CA LEU A 187 49.76 -1.94 25.22
C LEU A 187 50.63 -1.28 24.15
N GLN A 188 50.09 -0.31 23.42
CA GLN A 188 50.81 0.51 22.44
C GLN A 188 52.01 1.23 23.08
N SER A 189 51.85 1.70 24.33
CA SER A 189 52.92 2.37 25.07
C SER A 189 54.01 1.44 25.62
N LYS A 190 53.71 0.13 25.80
CA LYS A 190 54.59 -0.83 26.49
C LYS A 190 55.27 -1.86 25.61
N TYR A 191 54.68 -2.27 24.49
CA TYR A 191 55.13 -3.46 23.74
C TYR A 191 55.28 -3.25 22.23
N ASP A 192 54.20 -3.39 21.44
CA ASP A 192 54.25 -3.42 19.98
C ASP A 192 53.33 -2.36 19.37
N LYS A 193 53.93 -1.23 18.99
CA LYS A 193 53.22 -0.03 18.56
C LYS A 193 52.43 -0.24 17.27
N HIS A 194 53.00 -1.00 16.33
CA HIS A 194 52.42 -1.20 14.99
C HIS A 194 51.13 -2.03 15.04
N ARG A 195 51.15 -3.18 15.75
CA ARG A 195 49.97 -4.04 15.88
C ARG A 195 48.86 -3.39 16.69
N ALA A 196 49.22 -2.60 17.71
CA ALA A 196 48.23 -1.84 18.47
C ALA A 196 47.57 -0.73 17.63
N ASP A 197 48.34 -0.08 16.76
CA ASP A 197 47.81 0.92 15.81
C ASP A 197 46.87 0.29 14.77
N GLU A 198 47.19 -0.90 14.25
CA GLU A 198 46.30 -1.66 13.36
C GLU A 198 45.00 -2.06 14.05
N ALA A 199 45.07 -2.61 15.26
CA ALA A 199 43.88 -2.97 16.05
C ALA A 199 42.98 -1.75 16.37
N LEU A 200 43.58 -0.61 16.73
CA LEU A 200 42.85 0.64 16.95
C LEU A 200 42.18 1.16 15.66
N LYS A 201 42.77 0.89 14.49
CA LYS A 201 42.18 1.24 13.20
C LYS A 201 40.97 0.37 12.87
N GLU A 202 41.04 -0.94 13.12
CA GLU A 202 39.89 -1.85 12.97
C GLU A 202 38.74 -1.49 13.92
N ILE A 203 39.03 -1.18 15.18
CA ILE A 203 38.00 -0.73 16.14
C ILE A 203 37.29 0.54 15.63
N LYS A 204 38.03 1.51 15.08
CA LYS A 204 37.43 2.71 14.48
C LYS A 204 36.54 2.38 13.27
N GLN A 205 36.86 1.34 12.51
CA GLN A 205 36.01 0.88 11.40
C GLN A 205 34.72 0.23 11.92
N ILE A 206 34.82 -0.59 12.98
CA ILE A 206 33.67 -1.20 13.64
C ILE A 206 32.74 -0.11 14.20
N GLU A 207 33.29 0.91 14.87
CA GLU A 207 32.49 2.03 15.38
C GLU A 207 31.75 2.76 14.27
N ARG A 208 32.45 3.12 13.17
CA ARG A 208 31.81 3.76 12.01
C ARG A 208 30.70 2.90 11.40
N ALA A 209 30.85 1.58 11.40
CA ALA A 209 29.84 0.66 10.90
C ALA A 209 28.62 0.56 11.82
N LEU A 210 28.81 0.69 13.14
CA LEU A 210 27.74 0.57 14.14
C LEU A 210 27.09 1.92 14.50
N GLU A 211 27.74 3.05 14.22
CA GLU A 211 27.27 4.39 14.53
C GLU A 211 25.84 4.69 14.04
N PRO A 212 25.43 4.32 12.81
CA PRO A 212 24.04 4.50 12.35
C PRO A 212 23.01 3.77 13.22
N LEU A 213 23.35 2.61 13.79
CA LEU A 213 22.45 1.83 14.64
C LEU A 213 22.29 2.48 16.03
N VAL A 214 23.36 3.06 16.57
CA VAL A 214 23.31 3.77 17.86
C VAL A 214 22.57 5.10 17.74
N THR A 215 22.79 5.86 16.66
CA THR A 215 22.01 7.07 16.39
C THR A 215 20.52 6.76 16.31
N ARG A 216 20.14 5.71 15.58
CA ARG A 216 18.75 5.25 15.47
C ARG A 216 18.13 4.83 16.81
N PHE A 217 18.93 4.29 17.72
CA PHE A 217 18.49 3.98 19.09
C PHE A 217 18.18 5.23 19.91
N ASP A 218 19.05 6.24 19.81
CA ASP A 218 18.87 7.50 20.54
C ASP A 218 17.64 8.27 20.02
N GLU A 219 17.43 8.30 18.71
CA GLU A 219 16.21 8.83 18.08
C GLU A 219 14.94 8.07 18.51
N SER A 220 15.02 6.75 18.69
CA SER A 220 13.90 5.94 19.19
C SER A 220 13.58 6.24 20.67
N ARG A 221 14.56 6.65 21.49
CA ARG A 221 14.31 7.05 22.88
C ARG A 221 13.61 8.41 23.00
N GLU A 222 13.82 9.34 22.08
CA GLU A 222 13.10 10.62 22.08
C GLU A 222 11.57 10.44 21.94
N GLN A 223 11.13 9.30 21.42
CA GLN A 223 9.72 8.93 21.31
C GLN A 223 9.05 8.64 22.66
N LYS A 224 9.79 8.18 23.68
CA LYS A 224 9.22 7.70 24.97
C LYS A 224 8.60 8.77 25.86
N ASN A 225 8.74 10.04 25.50
CA ASN A 225 8.14 11.17 26.24
C ASN A 225 7.11 11.93 25.41
N LYS A 226 6.75 11.41 24.22
CA LYS A 226 5.77 12.06 23.36
C LYS A 226 4.36 11.72 23.84
N LYS A 227 3.49 12.73 23.79
CA LYS A 227 2.08 12.59 24.17
C LYS A 227 1.20 12.63 22.92
N VAL A 228 0.37 11.61 22.77
CA VAL A 228 -0.54 11.44 21.63
C VAL A 228 -1.98 11.53 22.11
N LEU A 229 -2.78 12.39 21.47
CA LEU A 229 -4.23 12.37 21.59
C LEU A 229 -4.82 11.61 20.42
N LEU A 230 -5.65 10.61 20.70
CA LEU A 230 -6.45 9.91 19.70
C LEU A 230 -7.92 10.35 19.83
N ALA A 231 -8.30 11.34 19.02
CA ALA A 231 -9.68 11.81 18.88
C ALA A 231 -10.39 10.98 17.80
N GLU A 232 -10.99 9.88 18.23
CA GLU A 232 -11.61 8.87 17.36
C GLU A 232 -12.93 8.41 17.99
N SER A 233 -14.04 8.61 17.29
CA SER A 233 -15.36 8.23 17.81
C SER A 233 -15.58 6.71 17.84
N ASN A 234 -14.88 5.96 16.99
CA ASN A 234 -15.00 4.51 16.93
C ASN A 234 -14.08 3.79 17.94
N LYS A 235 -14.68 3.16 18.96
CA LYS A 235 -13.95 2.39 19.99
C LYS A 235 -13.12 1.22 19.46
N LYS A 236 -13.53 0.57 18.35
CA LYS A 236 -12.74 -0.50 17.71
C LYS A 236 -11.43 0.07 17.17
N GLN A 237 -11.49 1.24 16.54
CA GLN A 237 -10.31 1.93 16.00
C GLN A 237 -9.39 2.45 17.12
N GLN A 238 -9.97 2.96 18.22
CA GLN A 238 -9.18 3.31 19.41
C GLN A 238 -8.41 2.11 19.99
N ALA A 239 -9.04 0.93 20.04
CA ALA A 239 -8.40 -0.27 20.54
C ALA A 239 -7.20 -0.70 19.66
N ILE A 240 -7.35 -0.64 18.33
CA ILE A 240 -6.26 -0.95 17.38
C ILE A 240 -5.08 0.01 17.58
N ALA A 241 -5.33 1.31 17.65
CA ALA A 241 -4.29 2.30 17.85
C ALA A 241 -3.59 2.18 19.21
N LYS A 242 -4.36 1.97 20.28
CA LYS A 242 -3.82 1.73 21.62
C LYS A 242 -2.96 0.47 21.65
N MET A 243 -3.38 -0.58 20.94
CA MET A 243 -2.60 -1.81 20.83
C MET A 243 -1.29 -1.58 20.07
N ALA A 244 -1.35 -0.91 18.92
CA ALA A 244 -0.21 -0.61 18.06
C ALA A 244 0.87 0.21 18.78
N LEU A 245 0.45 1.17 19.61
CA LEU A 245 1.34 2.09 20.31
C LEU A 245 1.66 1.66 21.76
N GLY A 246 0.94 0.69 22.33
CA GLY A 246 1.09 0.30 23.74
C GLY A 246 2.49 -0.22 24.12
N GLY A 247 3.27 -0.68 23.14
CA GLY A 247 4.65 -1.14 23.32
C GLY A 247 5.73 -0.08 23.08
N THR A 248 5.40 1.09 22.53
CA THR A 248 6.39 2.09 22.09
C THR A 248 6.83 3.03 23.22
N GLY A 249 6.14 3.01 24.36
CA GLY A 249 6.40 3.89 25.51
C GLY A 249 5.81 5.30 25.38
N ILE A 250 4.90 5.50 24.42
CA ILE A 250 4.21 6.76 24.18
C ILE A 250 3.00 6.89 25.10
N GLU A 251 2.77 8.08 25.65
CA GLU A 251 1.57 8.35 26.45
C GLU A 251 0.39 8.63 25.52
N ILE A 252 -0.68 7.86 25.67
CA ILE A 252 -1.86 7.93 24.79
C ILE A 252 -3.08 8.33 25.60
N ASP A 253 -3.68 9.44 25.21
CA ASP A 253 -5.02 9.85 25.65
C ASP A 253 -6.05 9.52 24.57
N LEU A 254 -7.22 9.05 24.99
CA LEU A 254 -8.33 8.73 24.09
C LEU A 254 -9.43 9.76 24.25
N ALA A 255 -10.09 10.12 23.15
CA ALA A 255 -11.32 10.90 23.17
C ALA A 255 -12.31 10.34 22.16
N THR A 256 -13.51 9.99 22.62
CA THR A 256 -14.60 9.46 21.77
C THR A 256 -15.53 10.55 21.24
N GLN A 257 -15.51 11.72 21.88
CA GLN A 257 -16.35 12.86 21.53
C GLN A 257 -15.50 14.11 21.30
N ILE A 258 -15.97 15.01 20.43
CA ILE A 258 -15.25 16.25 20.12
C ILE A 258 -15.10 17.17 21.34
N THR A 259 -16.09 17.16 22.23
CA THR A 259 -16.08 17.92 23.50
C THR A 259 -15.00 17.40 24.43
N GLU A 260 -14.90 16.08 24.60
CA GLU A 260 -13.86 15.42 25.40
C GLU A 260 -12.46 15.72 24.84
N ALA A 261 -12.29 15.61 23.51
CA ALA A 261 -11.04 15.92 22.84
C ALA A 261 -10.63 17.38 23.06
N ARG A 262 -11.58 18.32 22.92
CA ARG A 262 -11.37 19.75 23.16
C ARG A 262 -10.94 20.04 24.61
N GLU A 263 -11.63 19.49 25.60
CA GLU A 263 -11.27 19.66 27.02
C GLU A 263 -9.85 19.15 27.32
N LYS A 264 -9.50 18.00 26.73
CA LYS A 264 -8.15 17.43 26.82
C LYS A 264 -7.09 18.35 26.19
N MET A 265 -7.36 18.92 25.01
CA MET A 265 -6.43 19.84 24.35
C MET A 265 -6.30 21.20 25.06
N LEU A 266 -7.32 21.64 25.79
CA LEU A 266 -7.26 22.85 26.62
C LEU A 266 -6.51 22.65 27.93
N SER A 267 -6.52 21.43 28.48
CA SER A 267 -5.91 21.13 29.78
C SER A 267 -4.44 20.70 29.69
N GLN A 268 -3.98 20.20 28.55
CA GLN A 268 -2.60 19.75 28.37
C GLN A 268 -2.14 19.80 26.92
N ASN A 269 -0.82 19.81 26.73
CA ASN A 269 -0.19 19.82 25.41
C ASN A 269 0.02 18.39 24.89
N TYR A 270 -0.13 18.23 23.57
CA TYR A 270 0.16 17.00 22.85
C TYR A 270 1.21 17.27 21.76
N ASP A 271 2.03 16.27 21.46
CA ASP A 271 2.96 16.33 20.35
C ASP A 271 2.27 15.93 19.04
N ILE A 272 1.35 14.97 19.10
CA ILE A 272 0.64 14.44 17.94
C ILE A 272 -0.84 14.30 18.29
N VAL A 273 -1.72 14.70 17.37
CA VAL A 273 -3.17 14.56 17.50
C VAL A 273 -3.70 13.81 16.28
N PHE A 274 -4.20 12.61 16.51
CA PHE A 274 -4.96 11.86 15.50
C PHE A 274 -6.43 12.28 15.56
N VAL A 275 -7.01 12.55 14.41
CA VAL A 275 -8.43 12.84 14.24
C VAL A 275 -9.03 11.95 13.16
N ASN A 276 -10.29 11.56 13.32
CA ASN A 276 -11.10 11.03 12.23
C ASN A 276 -11.85 12.18 11.52
N SER A 277 -12.60 11.87 10.45
CA SER A 277 -13.33 12.86 9.65
C SER A 277 -14.39 13.67 10.41
N GLU A 278 -14.92 13.15 11.53
CA GLU A 278 -15.88 13.86 12.39
C GLU A 278 -15.19 14.90 13.28
N MET A 279 -13.91 14.68 13.58
CA MET A 279 -13.11 15.46 14.51
C MET A 279 -12.22 16.51 13.81
N ILE A 280 -12.30 16.65 12.48
CA ILE A 280 -11.60 17.67 11.69
C ILE A 280 -11.76 19.10 12.25
N PRO A 281 -12.92 19.54 12.79
CA PRO A 281 -13.05 20.89 13.34
C PRO A 281 -12.05 21.21 14.47
N LEU A 282 -11.51 20.20 15.18
CA LEU A 282 -10.44 20.39 16.16
C LEU A 282 -9.15 20.93 15.53
N ILE A 283 -8.84 20.53 14.29
CA ILE A 283 -7.67 21.02 13.56
C ILE A 283 -7.81 22.53 13.33
N GLY A 284 -8.97 22.96 12.81
CA GLY A 284 -9.23 24.38 12.57
C GLY A 284 -9.18 25.22 13.87
N GLU A 285 -9.60 24.64 15.00
CA GLU A 285 -9.60 25.33 16.28
C GLU A 285 -8.21 25.46 16.94
N PHE A 286 -7.34 24.46 16.77
CA PHE A 286 -6.09 24.33 17.56
C PHE A 286 -4.79 24.33 16.75
N SER A 287 -4.82 24.17 15.43
CA SER A 287 -3.61 24.13 14.58
C SER A 287 -2.70 25.36 14.78
N ASN A 288 -3.27 26.55 14.89
CA ASN A 288 -2.52 27.79 15.13
C ASN A 288 -2.23 28.08 16.61
N LYS A 289 -2.73 27.26 17.54
CA LYS A 289 -2.62 27.49 18.99
C LYS A 289 -1.64 26.52 19.67
N THR A 290 -1.20 25.48 18.96
CA THR A 290 -0.37 24.41 19.50
C THR A 290 0.71 24.04 18.49
N ASN A 291 1.81 23.45 18.98
CA ASN A 291 2.84 22.87 18.11
C ASN A 291 2.55 21.40 17.78
N ALA A 292 1.33 20.93 18.02
CA ALA A 292 0.98 19.54 17.82
C ALA A 292 0.89 19.23 16.32
N SER A 293 1.43 18.09 15.91
CA SER A 293 1.24 17.58 14.56
C SER A 293 -0.14 16.93 14.43
N PHE A 294 -1.02 17.52 13.63
CA PHE A 294 -2.34 16.96 13.36
C PHE A 294 -2.28 15.93 12.24
N THR A 295 -2.96 14.80 12.45
CA THR A 295 -3.06 13.71 11.48
C THR A 295 -4.51 13.29 11.32
N LEU A 296 -5.07 13.48 10.12
CA LEU A 296 -6.32 12.87 9.72
C LEU A 296 -6.06 11.40 9.37
N MET A 297 -6.69 10.49 10.11
CA MET A 297 -6.65 9.06 9.80
C MET A 297 -8.02 8.61 9.30
N THR A 298 -8.09 8.16 8.05
CA THR A 298 -9.38 7.92 7.38
C THR A 298 -9.35 6.68 6.47
N SER A 299 -10.51 6.04 6.34
CA SER A 299 -10.81 5.00 5.36
C SER A 299 -11.98 5.41 4.47
N GLU A 300 -12.48 6.63 4.65
CA GLU A 300 -13.56 7.19 3.86
C GLU A 300 -13.02 7.55 2.46
N PRO A 301 -13.88 7.55 1.43
CA PRO A 301 -13.50 8.08 0.11
C PRO A 301 -13.06 9.54 0.20
N ILE A 302 -12.15 9.95 -0.69
CA ILE A 302 -11.63 11.33 -0.79
C ILE A 302 -12.77 12.38 -0.79
N SER A 303 -13.86 12.05 -1.48
CA SER A 303 -15.08 12.88 -1.58
C SER A 303 -15.66 13.34 -0.25
N GLU A 304 -15.50 12.57 0.83
CA GLU A 304 -16.17 12.82 2.11
C GLU A 304 -15.41 13.80 3.00
N TYR A 305 -14.10 13.91 2.83
CA TYR A 305 -13.25 14.74 3.70
C TYR A 305 -12.57 15.91 3.00
N ILE A 306 -12.39 15.90 1.67
CA ILE A 306 -11.79 17.04 0.95
C ILE A 306 -12.50 18.36 1.21
N PRO A 307 -13.84 18.46 1.12
CA PRO A 307 -14.53 19.74 1.38
C PRO A 307 -14.27 20.27 2.79
N LYS A 308 -14.00 19.39 3.76
CA LYS A 308 -13.69 19.77 5.14
C LYS A 308 -12.24 20.26 5.27
N LEU A 309 -11.31 19.63 4.55
CA LEU A 309 -9.89 20.02 4.57
C LEU A 309 -9.66 21.39 3.91
N GLN A 310 -10.44 21.74 2.89
CA GLN A 310 -10.36 23.05 2.21
C GLN A 310 -10.72 24.24 3.10
N LEU A 311 -11.45 23.98 4.19
CA LEU A 311 -11.81 25.01 5.16
C LEU A 311 -10.69 25.27 6.18
N LEU A 312 -9.61 24.48 6.15
CA LEU A 312 -8.48 24.62 7.05
C LEU A 312 -7.42 25.56 6.46
N GLU A 313 -6.81 26.38 7.32
CA GLU A 313 -5.69 27.23 6.91
C GLU A 313 -4.41 26.43 6.59
N THR A 314 -4.23 25.30 7.27
CA THR A 314 -3.10 24.39 7.09
C THR A 314 -3.58 22.96 6.88
N LEU A 315 -3.01 22.29 5.89
CA LEU A 315 -3.34 20.90 5.58
C LEU A 315 -2.71 19.99 6.66
N PRO A 316 -3.49 19.17 7.39
CA PRO A 316 -2.93 18.20 8.32
C PRO A 316 -2.18 17.10 7.56
N ASN A 317 -1.43 16.27 8.29
CA ASN A 317 -0.99 15.00 7.72
C ASN A 317 -2.23 14.14 7.43
N ILE A 318 -2.18 13.32 6.38
CA ILE A 318 -3.30 12.44 5.99
C ILE A 318 -2.76 11.01 5.92
N VAL A 319 -3.45 10.08 6.55
CA VAL A 319 -3.03 8.68 6.62
C VAL A 319 -4.23 7.77 6.37
N SER A 320 -4.19 7.03 5.27
CA SER A 320 -5.17 5.98 4.98
C SER A 320 -5.09 4.83 5.98
N ARG A 321 -6.26 4.26 6.26
CA ARG A 321 -6.43 3.05 7.07
C ARG A 321 -7.39 2.09 6.39
N ASP A 322 -7.38 0.85 6.86
CA ASP A 322 -8.31 -0.19 6.43
C ASP A 322 -9.01 -0.80 7.67
N PRO A 323 -10.33 -0.63 7.83
CA PRO A 323 -11.08 -1.14 8.98
C PRO A 323 -11.07 -2.67 9.12
N GLU A 324 -10.82 -3.38 8.01
CA GLU A 324 -10.77 -4.84 7.93
C GLU A 324 -9.33 -5.37 7.98
N ASP A 325 -8.36 -4.62 7.45
CA ASP A 325 -6.93 -4.92 7.60
C ASP A 325 -6.31 -4.20 8.81
N ARG A 326 -6.34 -4.91 9.95
CA ARG A 326 -5.75 -4.43 11.21
C ARG A 326 -4.25 -4.24 11.13
N TYR A 327 -3.53 -5.07 10.38
CA TYR A 327 -2.08 -5.02 10.26
C TYR A 327 -1.65 -3.76 9.50
N PHE A 328 -2.29 -3.47 8.38
CA PHE A 328 -2.06 -2.25 7.62
C PHE A 328 -2.33 -1.01 8.48
N THR A 329 -3.46 -1.00 9.18
CA THR A 329 -3.85 0.11 10.07
C THR A 329 -2.86 0.29 11.23
N SER A 330 -2.46 -0.79 11.92
CA SER A 330 -1.53 -0.71 13.05
C SER A 330 -0.13 -0.29 12.60
N LYS A 331 0.37 -0.84 11.48
CA LYS A 331 1.64 -0.45 10.86
C LYS A 331 1.67 1.03 10.49
N ASN A 332 0.60 1.55 9.88
CA ASN A 332 0.51 2.96 9.51
C ASN A 332 0.51 3.89 10.72
N ILE A 333 -0.14 3.50 11.82
CA ILE A 333 -0.12 4.25 13.08
C ILE A 333 1.30 4.32 13.64
N VAL A 334 1.98 3.18 13.78
CA VAL A 334 3.34 3.13 14.32
C VAL A 334 4.32 3.92 13.44
N THR A 335 4.21 3.77 12.12
CA THR A 335 5.05 4.49 11.14
C THR A 335 4.83 5.99 11.26
N THR A 336 3.57 6.44 11.31
CA THR A 336 3.22 7.86 11.43
C THR A 336 3.76 8.45 12.73
N VAL A 337 3.51 7.79 13.85
CA VAL A 337 3.98 8.27 15.14
C VAL A 337 5.50 8.30 15.19
N THR A 338 6.18 7.29 14.65
CA THR A 338 7.64 7.25 14.57
C THR A 338 8.18 8.47 13.82
N LYS A 339 7.64 8.74 12.62
CA LYS A 339 8.03 9.88 11.76
C LYS A 339 7.85 11.22 12.47
N LEU A 340 6.66 11.44 13.03
CA LEU A 340 6.30 12.72 13.65
C LEU A 340 7.02 12.93 14.99
N ALA A 341 7.23 11.88 15.78
CA ALA A 341 7.94 11.96 17.04
C ALA A 341 9.43 12.29 16.84
N GLN A 342 10.07 11.75 15.80
CA GLN A 342 11.47 12.00 15.45
C GLN A 342 11.67 13.31 14.66
N GLY A 343 10.60 13.86 14.07
CA GLY A 343 10.70 14.99 13.16
C GLY A 343 11.38 14.64 11.82
N ASP A 344 11.48 13.36 11.49
CA ASP A 344 11.99 12.86 10.21
C ASP A 344 10.91 12.06 9.48
N ILE A 345 10.30 12.72 8.48
CA ILE A 345 9.23 12.14 7.67
C ILE A 345 9.75 11.38 6.44
N PHE A 346 11.05 11.40 6.14
CA PHE A 346 11.59 10.85 4.89
C PHE A 346 12.09 9.42 5.07
N GLY A 347 12.23 8.65 3.99
CA GLY A 347 12.89 7.35 4.00
C GLY A 347 11.94 6.18 3.71
N LEU A 348 12.29 5.43 2.66
CA LEU A 348 11.57 4.24 2.21
C LEU A 348 11.57 3.12 3.26
N GLU A 349 12.67 2.97 3.99
CA GLU A 349 12.88 1.92 4.98
C GLU A 349 11.88 1.97 6.14
N LYS A 350 11.21 3.11 6.36
CA LYS A 350 10.18 3.25 7.39
C LYS A 350 8.89 2.49 7.04
N TYR A 351 8.71 2.09 5.79
CA TYR A 351 7.52 1.39 5.29
C TYR A 351 7.75 -0.10 5.02
N LEU A 352 9.00 -0.57 5.06
CA LEU A 352 9.37 -1.97 4.81
C LEU A 352 9.70 -2.68 6.12
N ALA A 353 9.78 -4.01 6.08
CA ALA A 353 10.24 -4.78 7.22
C ALA A 353 11.64 -4.32 7.69
N TRP A 354 11.90 -4.51 8.98
CA TRP A 354 13.20 -4.18 9.56
C TRP A 354 14.33 -5.03 8.95
N GLY A 355 15.49 -4.41 8.76
CA GLY A 355 16.69 -5.08 8.24
C GLY A 355 16.78 -5.11 6.70
N VAL A 356 15.79 -4.55 5.99
CA VAL A 356 15.85 -4.40 4.53
C VAL A 356 16.92 -3.40 4.15
N GLU A 357 17.79 -3.81 3.22
CA GLU A 357 18.78 -2.93 2.62
C GLU A 357 18.14 -2.11 1.48
N VAL A 358 18.13 -0.79 1.65
CA VAL A 358 17.65 0.13 0.62
C VAL A 358 18.77 0.47 -0.35
N GLN A 359 18.56 0.15 -1.62
CA GLN A 359 19.46 0.57 -2.70
C GLN A 359 19.13 2.02 -3.07
N THR A 360 20.14 2.87 -3.23
CA THR A 360 19.97 4.28 -3.59
C THR A 360 20.90 4.67 -4.73
N LEU A 361 20.31 5.24 -5.78
CA LEU A 361 20.97 5.74 -6.98
C LEU A 361 20.75 7.26 -7.11
N THR A 362 21.66 7.94 -7.81
CA THR A 362 21.59 9.39 -8.02
C THR A 362 20.88 9.73 -9.33
N ILE A 363 20.00 10.72 -9.28
CA ILE A 363 19.31 11.27 -10.45
C ILE A 363 20.06 12.53 -10.89
N ALA A 364 20.89 12.41 -11.94
CA ALA A 364 21.74 13.50 -12.40
C ALA A 364 21.28 14.12 -13.74
N ASN A 365 20.65 13.33 -14.61
CA ASN A 365 20.18 13.81 -15.91
C ASN A 365 19.03 12.92 -16.44
N SER A 366 18.38 13.38 -17.51
CA SER A 366 17.26 12.67 -18.13
C SER A 366 17.65 11.44 -18.94
N GLU A 367 18.91 11.30 -19.37
CA GLU A 367 19.35 10.17 -20.20
C GLU A 367 19.55 8.91 -19.35
N THR A 368 19.95 9.05 -18.08
CA THR A 368 20.13 7.93 -17.15
C THR A 368 18.83 7.30 -16.65
N ARG A 369 17.65 7.88 -16.94
CA ARG A 369 16.35 7.36 -16.46
C ARG A 369 16.13 5.88 -16.80
N SER A 370 16.38 5.52 -18.06
CA SER A 370 16.18 4.15 -18.54
C SER A 370 17.15 3.16 -17.87
N GLU A 371 18.37 3.60 -17.58
CA GLU A 371 19.37 2.81 -16.85
C GLU A 371 18.98 2.61 -15.38
N LEU A 372 18.51 3.67 -14.70
CA LEU A 372 18.01 3.61 -13.32
C LEU A 372 16.85 2.61 -13.21
N ASN A 373 15.86 2.72 -14.11
CA ASN A 373 14.71 1.83 -14.16
C ASN A 373 15.13 0.38 -14.46
N SER A 374 16.00 0.17 -15.46
CA SER A 374 16.51 -1.16 -15.82
C SER A 374 17.30 -1.81 -14.68
N THR A 375 18.08 -1.03 -13.92
CA THR A 375 18.84 -1.52 -12.76
C THR A 375 17.90 -2.07 -11.68
N MET A 376 16.86 -1.31 -11.35
CA MET A 376 15.82 -1.72 -10.39
C MET A 376 15.01 -2.92 -10.90
N TYR A 377 14.62 -2.92 -12.18
CA TYR A 377 13.91 -4.04 -12.81
C TYR A 377 14.71 -5.35 -12.69
N ASN A 378 16.00 -5.31 -13.07
CA ASN A 378 16.88 -6.48 -13.04
C ASN A 378 17.13 -6.96 -11.60
N TYR A 379 17.26 -6.03 -10.65
CA TYR A 379 17.38 -6.36 -9.23
C TYR A 379 16.18 -7.19 -8.76
N PHE A 380 14.96 -6.68 -8.91
CA PHE A 380 13.77 -7.42 -8.48
C PHE A 380 13.50 -8.68 -9.30
N LYS A 381 13.86 -8.67 -10.59
CA LYS A 381 13.78 -9.87 -11.44
C LYS A 381 14.67 -10.99 -10.91
N SER A 382 15.88 -10.66 -10.46
CA SER A 382 16.82 -11.64 -9.86
C SER A 382 16.31 -12.22 -8.54
N LEU A 383 15.44 -11.48 -7.83
CA LEU A 383 14.77 -11.92 -6.60
C LEU A 383 13.49 -12.73 -6.86
N GLY A 384 13.13 -12.98 -8.13
CA GLY A 384 11.99 -13.83 -8.51
C GLY A 384 10.66 -13.10 -8.68
N VAL A 385 10.65 -11.75 -8.69
CA VAL A 385 9.42 -10.99 -8.93
C VAL A 385 8.91 -11.20 -10.36
N ARG A 386 7.58 -11.33 -10.51
CA ARG A 386 6.91 -11.52 -11.80
C ARG A 386 7.03 -10.29 -12.70
N SER A 387 7.31 -10.49 -13.99
CA SER A 387 7.48 -9.39 -14.96
C SER A 387 6.26 -8.47 -15.03
N SER A 388 5.03 -9.00 -15.00
CA SER A 388 3.83 -8.18 -15.00
C SER A 388 3.76 -7.18 -13.84
N ARG A 389 4.31 -7.55 -12.68
CA ARG A 389 4.38 -6.65 -11.53
C ARG A 389 5.49 -5.63 -11.70
N LEU A 390 6.64 -6.05 -12.21
CA LEU A 390 7.75 -5.15 -12.52
C LEU A 390 7.38 -4.13 -13.59
N ASP A 391 6.59 -4.49 -14.59
CA ASP A 391 6.16 -3.56 -15.65
C ASP A 391 5.31 -2.42 -15.05
N SER A 392 4.44 -2.74 -14.09
CA SER A 392 3.65 -1.75 -13.33
C SER A 392 4.54 -0.86 -12.45
N VAL A 393 5.50 -1.45 -11.71
CA VAL A 393 6.47 -0.69 -10.91
C VAL A 393 7.31 0.24 -11.79
N SER A 394 7.80 -0.26 -12.94
CA SER A 394 8.58 0.50 -13.90
C SER A 394 7.81 1.67 -14.50
N MET A 395 6.51 1.51 -14.77
CA MET A 395 5.65 2.60 -15.24
C MET A 395 5.56 3.73 -14.20
N VAL A 396 5.38 3.39 -12.93
CA VAL A 396 5.35 4.36 -11.83
C VAL A 396 6.70 5.05 -11.67
N VAL A 397 7.79 4.29 -11.69
CA VAL A 397 9.15 4.83 -11.58
C VAL A 397 9.47 5.81 -12.72
N GLU A 398 9.08 5.51 -13.96
CA GLU A 398 9.26 6.46 -15.07
C GLU A 398 8.60 7.81 -14.76
N GLU A 399 7.32 7.83 -14.34
CA GLU A 399 6.64 9.09 -14.05
C GLU A 399 7.24 9.81 -12.84
N LEU A 400 7.65 9.09 -11.79
CA LEU A 400 8.34 9.70 -10.64
C LEU A 400 9.67 10.35 -11.04
N LEU A 401 10.48 9.67 -11.88
CA LEU A 401 11.73 10.21 -12.41
C LEU A 401 11.49 11.41 -13.33
N MET A 402 10.42 11.37 -14.14
CA MET A 402 9.99 12.52 -14.95
C MET A 402 9.72 13.74 -14.08
N ASN A 403 8.92 13.57 -13.03
CA ASN A 403 8.53 14.67 -12.15
C ASN A 403 9.75 15.27 -11.43
N ALA A 404 10.68 14.43 -10.95
CA ALA A 404 11.88 14.90 -10.27
C ALA A 404 12.85 15.67 -11.18
N ILE A 405 12.89 15.36 -12.48
CA ILE A 405 13.84 15.96 -13.43
C ILE A 405 13.26 17.20 -14.13
N TYR A 406 11.97 17.19 -14.47
CA TYR A 406 11.34 18.24 -15.28
C TYR A 406 10.50 19.20 -14.44
N ASP A 407 9.72 18.67 -13.50
CA ASP A 407 8.69 19.44 -12.81
C ASP A 407 9.19 20.02 -11.48
N ALA A 408 9.96 19.25 -10.71
CA ALA A 408 10.47 19.63 -9.39
C ALA A 408 11.53 20.76 -9.40
N PRO A 409 12.47 20.85 -10.37
CA PRO A 409 13.52 21.86 -10.30
C PRO A 409 13.01 23.30 -10.37
N THR A 410 13.27 24.06 -9.30
CA THR A 410 12.93 25.48 -9.17
C THR A 410 14.17 26.35 -9.02
N ASP A 411 14.07 27.61 -9.46
CA ASP A 411 15.12 28.61 -9.27
C ASP A 411 15.09 29.17 -7.83
N ALA A 412 16.02 30.09 -7.52
CA ALA A 412 16.11 30.72 -6.20
C ALA A 412 14.85 31.52 -5.79
N ASN A 413 13.95 31.82 -6.73
CA ASN A 413 12.68 32.49 -6.49
C ASN A 413 11.48 31.52 -6.47
N GLY A 414 11.73 30.21 -6.51
CA GLY A 414 10.69 29.18 -6.54
C GLY A 414 10.03 28.98 -7.91
N LYS A 415 10.56 29.59 -8.98
CA LYS A 415 10.01 29.44 -10.33
C LYS A 415 10.56 28.17 -11.00
N SER A 416 9.69 27.35 -11.57
CA SER A 416 10.09 26.12 -12.27
C SER A 416 11.06 26.40 -13.43
N ILE A 417 12.14 25.61 -13.48
CA ILE A 417 13.24 25.76 -14.44
C ILE A 417 12.96 24.98 -15.73
N TYR A 418 12.42 23.76 -15.65
CA TYR A 418 12.33 22.85 -16.81
C TYR A 418 10.90 22.42 -17.19
N ASN A 419 9.88 22.75 -16.39
CA ASN A 419 8.50 22.29 -16.59
C ASN A 419 7.87 22.70 -17.95
N HIS A 420 8.43 23.71 -18.60
CA HIS A 420 7.99 24.24 -19.89
C HIS A 420 8.67 23.55 -21.08
N LEU A 421 9.72 22.76 -20.83
CA LEU A 421 10.42 22.01 -21.86
C LEU A 421 9.62 20.76 -22.24
N ASP A 422 9.70 20.37 -23.51
CA ASP A 422 9.20 19.07 -23.95
C ASP A 422 10.01 17.97 -23.25
N ARG A 423 9.31 16.94 -22.75
CA ARG A 423 9.86 15.77 -22.03
C ARG A 423 10.90 14.97 -22.85
N LYS A 424 11.03 15.25 -24.16
CA LYS A 424 12.05 14.69 -25.08
C LYS A 424 13.36 15.48 -25.09
N ILE A 425 13.39 16.71 -24.58
CA ILE A 425 14.59 17.54 -24.54
C ILE A 425 15.48 17.06 -23.38
N PRO A 426 16.74 16.67 -23.64
CA PRO A 426 17.63 16.23 -22.58
C PRO A 426 17.88 17.34 -21.55
N VAL A 427 17.77 16.98 -20.27
CA VAL A 427 18.01 17.86 -19.12
C VAL A 427 19.18 17.29 -18.31
N VAL A 428 20.13 18.16 -17.97
CA VAL A 428 21.24 17.86 -17.06
C VAL A 428 21.08 18.71 -15.81
N LEU A 429 20.99 18.06 -14.66
CA LEU A 429 20.86 18.72 -13.37
C LEU A 429 22.25 19.14 -12.86
N LYS A 430 22.31 20.20 -12.06
CA LYS A 430 23.52 20.57 -11.32
C LYS A 430 23.67 19.66 -10.08
N GLU A 431 24.86 19.58 -9.50
CA GLU A 431 25.10 18.72 -8.32
C GLU A 431 24.16 19.01 -7.14
N ASN A 432 23.82 20.28 -6.91
CA ASN A 432 22.87 20.69 -5.87
C ASN A 432 21.40 20.43 -6.22
N GLN A 433 21.12 19.98 -7.45
CA GLN A 433 19.80 19.63 -7.98
C GLN A 433 19.61 18.11 -8.07
N TYR A 434 20.62 17.32 -7.72
CA TYR A 434 20.54 15.87 -7.84
C TYR A 434 19.47 15.30 -6.93
N GLY A 435 18.57 14.53 -7.53
CA GLY A 435 17.61 13.71 -6.81
C GLY A 435 18.20 12.38 -6.38
N LYS A 436 17.45 11.64 -5.58
CA LYS A 436 17.75 10.27 -5.18
C LYS A 436 16.63 9.35 -5.61
N PHE A 437 16.99 8.24 -6.25
CA PHE A 437 16.08 7.15 -6.54
C PHE A 437 16.43 5.97 -5.65
N SER A 438 15.48 5.50 -4.85
CA SER A 438 15.69 4.38 -3.93
C SER A 438 14.70 3.26 -4.22
N TYR A 439 15.13 2.02 -4.03
CA TYR A 439 14.26 0.85 -4.19
C TYR A 439 14.70 -0.29 -3.25
N ALA A 440 13.72 -1.08 -2.80
CA ALA A 440 13.95 -2.21 -1.91
C ALA A 440 12.75 -3.17 -1.87
N THR A 441 12.94 -4.34 -1.28
CA THR A 441 11.85 -5.28 -1.01
C THR A 441 12.08 -6.05 0.28
N ASP A 442 11.01 -6.33 1.02
CA ASP A 442 11.00 -7.22 2.18
C ASP A 442 10.44 -8.62 1.89
N GLY A 443 10.21 -8.94 0.61
CA GLY A 443 9.59 -10.19 0.18
C GLY A 443 8.06 -10.18 0.20
N MET A 444 7.43 -9.19 0.84
CA MET A 444 5.98 -8.95 0.78
C MET A 444 5.66 -7.74 -0.11
N PHE A 445 6.41 -6.67 0.07
CA PHE A 445 6.28 -5.42 -0.64
C PHE A 445 7.54 -5.11 -1.45
N ILE A 446 7.33 -4.52 -2.62
CA ILE A 446 8.31 -3.74 -3.36
C ILE A 446 8.06 -2.29 -2.98
N GLY A 447 9.12 -1.60 -2.58
CA GLY A 447 9.11 -0.18 -2.34
C GLY A 447 10.02 0.54 -3.33
N VAL A 448 9.52 1.63 -3.89
CA VAL A 448 10.30 2.57 -4.70
C VAL A 448 10.07 3.98 -4.17
N SER A 449 11.11 4.81 -4.20
CA SER A 449 11.09 6.18 -3.71
C SER A 449 11.88 7.08 -4.65
N VAL A 450 11.34 8.25 -4.95
CA VAL A 450 12.08 9.33 -5.64
C VAL A 450 12.04 10.56 -4.76
N ALA A 451 13.22 11.10 -4.45
CA ALA A 451 13.38 12.31 -3.66
C ALA A 451 14.12 13.40 -4.45
N ASP A 452 13.61 14.62 -4.39
CA ASP A 452 14.23 15.81 -4.95
C ASP A 452 14.64 16.81 -3.85
N PRO A 453 15.64 17.68 -4.09
CA PRO A 453 16.12 18.66 -3.12
C PRO A 453 15.41 20.03 -3.22
N PHE A 454 14.19 20.09 -3.77
CA PHE A 454 13.48 21.36 -3.99
C PHE A 454 12.31 21.55 -3.04
N GLY A 455 11.56 20.49 -2.72
CA GLY A 455 10.37 20.65 -1.89
C GLY A 455 9.28 21.47 -2.58
N ALA A 456 9.18 21.37 -3.91
CA ALA A 456 8.32 22.19 -4.75
C ALA A 456 6.86 21.71 -4.78
N LEU A 457 6.59 20.49 -4.33
CA LEU A 457 5.23 19.99 -4.18
C LEU A 457 4.58 20.69 -2.99
N HIS A 458 3.51 21.45 -3.24
CA HIS A 458 2.76 22.15 -2.19
C HIS A 458 1.47 21.40 -1.84
N GLY A 459 0.93 21.63 -0.64
CA GLY A 459 -0.32 21.02 -0.20
C GLY A 459 -1.50 21.31 -1.13
N GLU A 460 -1.53 22.47 -1.79
CA GLU A 460 -2.52 22.82 -2.81
C GLU A 460 -2.48 21.88 -4.01
N LEU A 461 -1.29 21.51 -4.51
CA LEU A 461 -1.17 20.54 -5.62
C LEU A 461 -1.68 19.14 -5.23
N VAL A 462 -1.52 18.78 -3.95
CA VAL A 462 -2.07 17.53 -3.41
C VAL A 462 -3.60 17.62 -3.32
N ILE A 463 -4.16 18.75 -2.87
CA ILE A 463 -5.61 18.98 -2.89
C ILE A 463 -6.17 18.98 -4.31
N ASP A 464 -5.55 19.70 -5.25
CA ASP A 464 -5.96 19.73 -6.66
C ASP A 464 -5.95 18.33 -7.28
N TYR A 465 -4.98 17.50 -6.91
CA TYR A 465 -4.96 16.08 -7.27
C TYR A 465 -6.15 15.32 -6.69
N LEU A 466 -6.40 15.44 -5.39
CA LEU A 466 -7.50 14.77 -4.71
C LEU A 466 -8.87 15.21 -5.28
N GLU A 467 -9.01 16.47 -5.68
CA GLU A 467 -10.19 16.98 -6.41
C GLU A 467 -10.34 16.35 -7.78
N SER A 468 -9.26 16.22 -8.55
CA SER A 468 -9.31 15.60 -9.88
C SER A 468 -9.77 14.13 -9.83
N CYS A 469 -9.43 13.43 -8.74
CA CYS A 469 -9.95 12.08 -8.44
C CYS A 469 -11.43 12.13 -8.04
N TYR A 470 -11.83 13.11 -7.23
CA TYR A 470 -13.21 13.30 -6.77
C TYR A 470 -14.22 13.56 -7.90
N GLU A 471 -13.88 14.44 -8.85
CA GLU A 471 -14.82 14.86 -9.90
C GLU A 471 -15.07 13.80 -10.98
N GLY A 472 -14.40 12.63 -10.92
CA GLY A 472 -14.51 11.58 -11.94
C GLY A 472 -14.05 12.04 -13.33
N GLN A 473 -13.37 13.19 -13.43
CA GLN A 473 -12.90 13.79 -14.67
C GLN A 473 -11.44 13.43 -14.95
N ALA A 474 -11.05 12.18 -14.71
CA ALA A 474 -9.73 11.63 -15.04
C ALA A 474 -9.37 11.71 -16.56
N GLY A 475 -10.21 12.35 -17.39
CA GLY A 475 -9.96 12.55 -18.81
C GLY A 475 -10.29 13.92 -19.41
N SER A 476 -10.91 14.90 -18.72
CA SER A 476 -11.51 16.05 -19.44
C SER A 476 -11.17 17.49 -19.04
N LEU A 477 -10.35 17.74 -18.01
CA LEU A 477 -9.91 19.12 -17.73
C LEU A 477 -8.44 19.37 -18.08
N ASN A 478 -8.25 20.37 -18.95
CA ASN A 478 -7.01 21.02 -19.41
C ASN A 478 -6.14 20.33 -20.47
N ASN A 479 -6.67 20.23 -21.69
CA ASN A 479 -5.88 20.11 -22.93
C ASN A 479 -4.99 21.36 -23.25
N GLN A 480 -4.86 22.33 -22.34
CA GLN A 480 -4.09 23.57 -22.59
C GLN A 480 -3.06 23.93 -21.51
N LYS A 481 -2.90 23.12 -20.44
CA LYS A 481 -1.75 23.22 -19.51
C LYS A 481 -1.21 21.81 -19.28
N GLY A 482 0.04 21.59 -19.66
CA GLY A 482 0.62 20.25 -19.83
C GLY A 482 0.54 19.35 -18.59
N GLY A 483 0.15 18.10 -18.83
CA GLY A 483 0.76 16.87 -18.27
C GLY A 483 0.65 16.55 -16.78
N ALA A 484 0.72 17.54 -15.88
CA ALA A 484 1.08 17.31 -14.47
C ALA A 484 0.06 16.49 -13.65
N GLY A 485 -1.25 16.61 -13.95
CA GLY A 485 -2.30 15.90 -13.18
C GLY A 485 -2.48 14.42 -13.54
N ARG A 486 -2.10 14.00 -14.76
CA ARG A 486 -2.28 12.60 -15.20
C ARG A 486 -1.24 11.66 -14.61
N GLY A 487 -0.03 12.14 -14.40
CA GLY A 487 1.06 11.35 -13.85
C GLY A 487 0.76 10.84 -12.44
N LEU A 488 0.28 11.74 -11.58
CA LEU A 488 0.00 11.44 -10.18
C LEU A 488 -1.12 10.42 -10.01
N HIS A 489 -2.17 10.52 -10.85
CA HIS A 489 -3.25 9.55 -10.90
C HIS A 489 -2.76 8.15 -11.27
N MET A 490 -1.94 8.04 -12.32
CA MET A 490 -1.35 6.75 -12.71
C MET A 490 -0.48 6.16 -11.61
N ILE A 491 0.27 6.99 -10.87
CA ILE A 491 1.09 6.54 -9.74
C ILE A 491 0.22 5.93 -8.65
N VAL A 492 -0.88 6.59 -8.28
CA VAL A 492 -1.79 6.11 -7.22
C VAL A 492 -2.57 4.89 -7.67
N GLU A 493 -3.13 4.87 -8.88
CA GLU A 493 -3.89 3.71 -9.39
C GLU A 493 -3.03 2.44 -9.50
N ALA A 494 -1.75 2.58 -9.83
CA ALA A 494 -0.87 1.44 -10.00
C ALA A 494 -0.27 0.94 -8.67
N SER A 495 -0.23 1.77 -7.63
CA SER A 495 0.39 1.48 -6.33
C SER A 495 -0.63 1.00 -5.30
N ASP A 496 -0.21 0.15 -4.35
CA ASP A 496 -1.08 -0.25 -3.22
C ASP A 496 -1.13 0.81 -2.12
N LEU A 497 -0.07 1.63 -2.02
CA LEU A 497 0.01 2.81 -1.17
C LEU A 497 1.01 3.81 -1.79
N VAL A 498 0.62 5.08 -1.86
CA VAL A 498 1.51 6.19 -2.23
C VAL A 498 1.71 7.10 -1.03
N VAL A 499 2.92 7.57 -0.79
CA VAL A 499 3.25 8.46 0.33
C VAL A 499 3.97 9.69 -0.21
N PHE A 500 3.47 10.86 0.15
CA PHE A 500 4.10 12.15 -0.09
C PHE A 500 4.73 12.66 1.20
N ASN A 501 6.05 12.80 1.21
CA ASN A 501 6.79 13.45 2.30
C ASN A 501 7.35 14.77 1.79
N ILE A 502 7.01 15.88 2.44
CA ILE A 502 7.35 17.21 1.95
C ILE A 502 7.93 18.05 3.10
N GLU A 503 9.10 18.61 2.85
CA GLU A 503 9.65 19.73 3.60
C GLU A 503 9.68 20.94 2.65
N PRO A 504 8.73 21.89 2.77
CA PRO A 504 8.54 22.95 1.79
C PRO A 504 9.82 23.76 1.54
N GLY A 505 10.21 23.86 0.27
CA GLY A 505 11.41 24.61 -0.17
C GLY A 505 12.74 23.89 0.09
N LYS A 506 12.73 22.62 0.53
CA LYS A 506 13.95 21.86 0.81
C LYS A 506 13.96 20.46 0.22
N LYS A 507 12.88 19.70 0.37
CA LYS A 507 12.87 18.30 -0.05
C LYS A 507 11.46 17.78 -0.27
N THR A 508 11.24 17.08 -1.38
CA THR A 508 10.06 16.25 -1.58
C THR A 508 10.53 14.81 -1.80
N GLU A 509 9.80 13.86 -1.23
CA GLU A 509 9.98 12.44 -1.49
C GLU A 509 8.61 11.82 -1.75
N VAL A 510 8.52 11.05 -2.83
CA VAL A 510 7.33 10.26 -3.17
C VAL A 510 7.71 8.80 -3.12
N ILE A 511 7.01 8.04 -2.26
CA ILE A 511 7.17 6.60 -2.10
C ILE A 511 5.95 5.89 -2.67
N SER A 512 6.19 4.84 -3.45
CA SER A 512 5.16 3.92 -3.92
C SER A 512 5.45 2.51 -3.43
N LEU A 513 4.44 1.88 -2.82
CA LEU A 513 4.52 0.50 -2.32
C LEU A 513 3.62 -0.41 -3.15
N PHE A 514 4.12 -1.62 -3.39
CA PHE A 514 3.50 -2.62 -4.23
C PHE A 514 3.57 -3.98 -3.55
N HIS A 515 2.45 -4.60 -3.23
CA HIS A 515 2.42 -5.99 -2.80
C HIS A 515 2.92 -6.90 -3.94
N ILE A 516 3.78 -7.87 -3.65
CA ILE A 516 4.40 -8.73 -4.66
C ILE A 516 3.37 -9.67 -5.32
N ASP A 517 2.44 -10.19 -4.51
CA ASP A 517 1.44 -11.17 -4.95
C ASP A 517 0.07 -10.58 -5.30
N SER A 518 -0.12 -9.26 -5.26
CA SER A 518 -1.44 -8.69 -5.60
C SER A 518 -1.71 -8.87 -7.10
N LYS A 519 -2.86 -9.51 -7.42
CA LYS A 519 -3.45 -9.39 -8.75
C LYS A 519 -3.86 -7.93 -8.90
N LEU A 520 -3.45 -7.29 -10.00
CA LEU A 520 -3.69 -5.89 -10.38
C LEU A 520 -5.17 -5.49 -10.56
N SER A 521 -6.11 -6.15 -9.88
CA SER A 521 -7.54 -5.87 -9.98
C SER A 521 -8.23 -6.22 -8.67
N GLU A 522 -8.19 -5.35 -7.65
CA GLU A 522 -9.10 -5.46 -6.48
C GLU A 522 -9.08 -4.28 -5.48
N LYS A 523 -8.42 -3.12 -5.73
CA LYS A 523 -8.47 -2.00 -4.76
C LYS A 523 -8.86 -0.66 -5.38
N ASN A 524 -10.14 -0.32 -5.25
CA ASN A 524 -10.68 1.05 -5.25
C ASN A 524 -10.33 1.79 -3.93
N SER A 525 -9.15 1.57 -3.37
CA SER A 525 -8.74 2.29 -2.18
C SER A 525 -7.68 3.30 -2.59
N ASP A 526 -8.05 4.57 -2.63
CA ASP A 526 -7.16 5.72 -2.73
C ASP A 526 -6.26 5.78 -1.47
N ASN A 527 -5.43 4.76 -1.29
CA ASN A 527 -4.50 4.65 -0.18
C ASN A 527 -3.35 5.58 -0.48
N PHE A 528 -3.46 6.79 0.07
CA PHE A 528 -2.39 7.76 0.01
C PHE A 528 -2.12 8.30 1.39
N HIS A 529 -0.84 8.52 1.67
CA HIS A 529 -0.43 9.27 2.84
C HIS A 529 0.21 10.59 2.41
N TYR A 530 -0.03 11.62 3.20
CA TYR A 530 0.59 12.93 3.03
C TYR A 530 1.19 13.37 4.36
N PHE A 531 2.45 13.77 4.30
CA PHE A 531 3.19 14.30 5.42
C PHE A 531 3.88 15.60 5.03
N CYS A 532 3.67 16.63 5.83
CA CYS A 532 4.34 17.91 5.68
C CYS A 532 5.11 18.26 6.94
N ALA A 533 6.43 18.42 6.83
CA ALA A 533 7.24 18.94 7.89
C ALA A 533 6.91 20.43 8.06
N SER A 534 6.33 20.79 9.20
CA SER A 534 5.98 22.17 9.52
C SER A 534 7.22 23.07 9.46
N GLN A 535 7.16 24.19 8.73
CA GLN A 535 8.15 25.25 8.88
C GLN A 535 7.96 25.84 10.29
N LYS A 536 8.91 25.56 11.19
CA LYS A 536 8.97 26.20 12.50
C LYS A 536 9.24 27.70 12.41
#